data_AF-A0A086A8S8-F1
#
_entry.id   AF-A0A086A8S8-F1
#
_cell.length_a   1.000
_cell.length_b   1.000
_cell.length_c   1.000
_cell.angle_alpha   90.00
_cell.angle_beta   90.00
_cell.angle_gamma   90.00
#
_symmetry.space_group_name_H-M   'P 1'
#
loop_
_entity.id
_entity.type
_entity.pdbx_description
1 polymer ?
#
loop_
_entity_poly.entity_id
_entity_poly.type
_entity_poly.pdbx_seq_one_letter_code
_entity_poly.pdbx_strand_id
1 'polypeptide(L)' 'MENKEKEKINYGDYQLLGELLSASSDAARKRYKRNESEAVKAMYMIQENRKQFIESYRKSLQSGH' A
#
# COMPACT_ATOMS: atom_id res chain seq x y z
N MET A 1 20.28 4.84 -10.84
CA MET A 1 19.22 4.44 -9.89
C MET A 1 17.91 4.64 -10.64
N GLU A 2 17.26 3.54 -11.02
CA GLU A 2 15.97 3.58 -11.72
C GLU A 2 14.96 4.39 -10.90
N ASN A 3 14.34 5.38 -11.52
CA ASN A 3 13.17 6.05 -10.99
C ASN A 3 12.04 5.02 -10.95
N LYS A 4 11.96 4.21 -9.88
CA LYS A 4 10.74 3.50 -9.54
C LYS A 4 9.67 4.57 -9.36
N GLU A 5 8.81 4.73 -10.37
CA GLU A 5 7.67 5.63 -10.29
C GLU A 5 6.98 5.37 -8.95
N LYS A 6 6.86 6.41 -8.12
CA LYS A 6 6.22 6.28 -6.81
C LYS A 6 4.80 5.81 -7.07
N GLU A 7 4.50 4.56 -6.72
CA GLU A 7 3.17 4.00 -6.93
C GLU A 7 2.12 4.91 -6.31
N LYS A 8 1.00 5.07 -7.01
CA LYS A 8 -0.10 5.91 -6.54
C LYS A 8 -0.61 5.36 -5.21
N ILE A 9 -0.51 6.19 -4.17
CA ILE A 9 -1.06 5.90 -2.85
C ILE A 9 -2.55 6.21 -2.87
N ASN A 10 -3.36 5.21 -2.53
CA ASN A 10 -4.80 5.38 -2.37
C ASN A 10 -5.14 5.79 -0.94
N TYR A 11 -6.28 6.45 -0.74
CA TYR A 11 -6.71 6.84 0.62
C TYR A 11 -6.83 5.63 1.56
N GLY A 12 -7.35 4.51 1.06
CA GLY A 12 -7.43 3.25 1.82
C GLY A 12 -6.09 2.66 2.22
N ASP A 13 -4.99 2.99 1.52
CA ASP A 13 -3.65 2.51 1.89
C ASP A 13 -3.21 3.11 3.24
N TYR A 14 -3.63 4.35 3.56
CA TYR A 14 -3.35 4.96 4.87
C TYR A 14 -4.18 4.36 6.01
N GLN A 15 -5.40 3.90 5.71
CA GLN A 15 -6.22 3.19 6.69
C GLN A 15 -5.53 1.89 7.12
N LEU A 16 -5.14 1.08 6.14
CA LEU A 16 -4.42 -0.18 6.38
C LEU A 16 -3.04 0.07 7.03
N LEU A 17 -2.35 1.13 6.65
CA LEU A 17 -1.10 1.52 7.32
C LEU A 17 -1.32 1.84 8.80
N GLY A 18 -2.44 2.50 9.15
CA GLY A 18 -2.83 2.75 10.54
C GLY A 18 -2.98 1.46 11.33
N GLU A 19 -3.70 0.49 10.77
CA GLU A 19 -3.89 -0.83 11.38
C GLU A 19 -2.55 -1.56 11.60
N LEU A 20 -1.68 -1.58 10.59
CA LEU A 20 -0.36 -2.23 10.69
C LEU A 20 0.56 -1.57 11.73
N LEU A 21 0.49 -0.25 11.88
CA LEU A 21 1.32 0.51 12.81
C LEU A 21 0.66 0.70 14.19
N SER A 22 -0.50 0.10 14.43
CA SER A 22 -1.32 0.31 15.63
C SER A 22 -1.53 1.80 15.94
N ALA A 23 -1.87 2.57 14.91
CA ALA A 23 -2.02 4.02 14.94
C ALA A 23 -3.25 4.47 14.14
N SER A 24 -3.71 5.71 14.34
CA SER A 24 -4.73 6.27 13.45
C SER A 24 -4.19 6.45 12.03
N SER A 25 -5.08 6.43 11.02
CA SER A 25 -4.73 6.69 9.62
C SER A 25 -3.97 8.02 9.44
N ASP A 26 -4.38 9.08 10.16
CA ASP A 26 -3.68 10.36 10.15
C ASP A 26 -2.29 10.31 10.78
N ALA A 27 -2.12 9.58 11.88
CA ALA A 27 -0.82 9.39 12.51
C ALA A 27 0.11 8.59 11.58
N ALA A 28 -0.37 7.47 11.03
CA ALA A 28 0.34 6.67 10.04
C ALA A 28 0.75 7.48 8.81
N ARG A 29 -0.15 8.31 8.26
CA ARG A 29 0.14 9.21 7.15
C ARG A 29 1.25 10.21 7.48
N LYS A 30 1.26 10.77 8.70
CA LYS A 30 2.33 11.68 9.16
C LYS A 30 3.66 10.95 9.27
N ARG A 31 3.68 9.73 9.86
CA ARG A 31 4.89 8.89 9.97
C ARG A 31 5.48 8.56 8.59
N TYR A 32 4.63 8.13 7.66
CA TYR A 32 5.04 7.88 6.28
C TYR A 32 5.63 9.12 5.60
N LYS A 33 4.97 10.29 5.73
CA LYS A 33 5.47 11.56 5.18
C LYS A 33 6.79 12.02 5.80
N ARG A 34 7.11 11.59 7.03
CA ARG A 34 8.39 11.83 7.70
C ARG A 34 9.49 10.84 7.33
N ASN A 35 9.21 9.90 6.41
CA ASN A 35 10.10 8.81 6.03
C ASN A 35 10.51 7.92 7.20
N GLU A 36 9.63 7.74 8.19
CA GLU A 36 9.86 6.75 9.24
C GLU A 36 9.97 5.37 8.62
N SER A 37 11.08 4.68 8.89
CA SER A 37 11.48 3.45 8.17
C SER A 37 10.38 2.39 8.15
N GLU A 38 9.75 2.15 9.31
CA GLU A 38 8.66 1.18 9.45
C GLU A 38 7.43 1.57 8.62
N ALA A 39 7.06 2.85 8.61
CA ALA A 39 5.91 3.34 7.85
C ALA A 39 6.16 3.26 6.34
N VAL A 40 7.37 3.57 5.87
CA VAL A 40 7.76 3.43 4.46
C VAL A 40 7.75 1.97 4.04
N LYS A 41 8.33 1.08 4.86
CA LYS A 41 8.35 -0.36 4.58
C LYS A 41 6.93 -0.94 4.53
N ALA A 42 6.07 -0.58 5.50
CA ALA A 42 4.68 -1.02 5.53
C ALA A 42 3.88 -0.50 4.34
N MET A 43 4.03 0.78 3.97
CA MET A 43 3.35 1.34 2.80
C MET A 43 3.76 0.63 1.50
N TYR A 44 5.05 0.31 1.34
CA TYR A 44 5.53 -0.45 0.18
C TYR A 44 4.85 -1.84 0.09
N MET A 45 4.78 -2.56 1.21
CA MET A 45 4.10 -3.87 1.25
C MET A 45 2.61 -3.76 0.93
N ILE A 46 1.92 -2.72 1.41
CA ILE A 46 0.50 -2.47 1.10
C ILE A 46 0.31 -2.30 -0.41
N GLN A 47 1.15 -1.49 -1.05
CA GLN A 47 1.04 -1.21 -2.49
C GLN A 47 1.26 -2.47 -3.34
N GLU A 48 2.34 -3.21 -3.06
CA GLU A 48 2.64 -4.48 -3.73
C GLU A 48 1.50 -5.49 -3.57
N ASN A 49 1.03 -5.70 -2.34
CA ASN A 49 -0.04 -6.65 -2.07
C ASN A 49 -1.36 -6.24 -2.75
N ARG A 50 -1.69 -4.94 -2.74
CA ARG A 50 -2.90 -4.44 -3.40
C ARG A 50 -2.85 -4.69 -4.90
N LYS A 51 -1.70 -4.43 -5.54
CA LYS A 51 -1.51 -4.68 -6.97
C LYS A 51 -1.68 -6.16 -7.30
N GLN A 52 -0.97 -7.03 -6.59
CA GLN A 52 -1.03 -8.48 -6.79
C GLN A 52 -2.44 -9.02 -6.57
N PHE A 53 -3.15 -8.53 -5.55
CA PHE A 53 -4.53 -8.92 -5.27
C PHE A 53 -5.47 -8.54 -6.43
N ILE A 54 -5.41 -7.29 -6.90
CA ILE A 54 -6.25 -6.80 -8.00
C ILE A 54 -5.98 -7.59 -9.28
N GLU A 55 -4.72 -7.82 -9.62
CA GLU A 55 -4.34 -8.57 -10.81
C GLU A 55 -4.82 -10.02 -10.74
N SER A 56 -4.61 -10.68 -9.60
CA SER A 56 -5.03 -12.07 -9.39
C SER A 56 -6.55 -12.21 -9.49
N TYR A 57 -7.30 -11.30 -8.87
CA TYR A 57 -8.76 -11.30 -8.92
C TYR A 57 -9.29 -11.05 -10.35
N ARG A 58 -8.69 -10.12 -11.10
CA ARG A 58 -9.09 -9.88 -12.50
C ARG A 58 -8.81 -11.10 -13.38
N LYS A 59 -7.67 -11.77 -13.21
CA LYS A 59 -7.34 -13.01 -13.92
C LYS A 59 -8.34 -14.13 -13.59
N SER A 60 -8.75 -14.27 -12.33
CA SER A 60 -9.73 -15.29 -11.96
C SER A 60 -11.10 -15.07 -12.62
N LEU A 61 -11.50 -13.82 -12.89
CA LEU A 61 -12.74 -13.52 -13.63
C LEU A 61 -12.64 -13.88 -15.11
N GLN A 62 -11.47 -13.76 -15.73
CA GLN A 62 -11.25 -14.08 -17.15
C GLN A 62 -11.15 -15.58 -17.42
N SER A 63 -10.79 -16.37 -16.40
CA SER A 63 -10.60 -17.83 -16.50
C SER A 63 -11.93 -18.62 -16.44
N GLY A 64 -13.06 -17.93 -16.23
CA GLY A 64 -14.39 -18.51 -16.12
C GLY A 64 -15.25 -18.45 -17.38
N HIS A 65 -14.64 -18.16 -18.55
CA HIS A 65 -15.28 -18.16 -19.87
C HIS A 65 -14.61 -19.15 -20.83
#